data_AF-A0A7K4A0E9-F1
#
_entry.id   AF-A0A7K4A0E9-F1
#
_cell.length_a   1.000
_cell.length_b   1.000
_cell.length_c   1.000
_cell.angle_alpha   90.00
_cell.angle_beta   90.00
_cell.angle_gamma   90.00
#
_symmetry.space_group_name_H-M   'P 1'
#
loop_
_entity.id
_entity.type
_entity.pdbx_description
1 polymer ?
#
loop_
_entity_poly.entity_id
_entity_poly.type
_entity_poly.pdbx_seq_one_letter_code
_entity_poly.pdbx_strand_id
1 'polypeptide(L)'
;MPGYFLAPTDPDFDGLYEDLNANERTDYNDVVIFFKNMTWIADNEPVACFDFNGNRRIDYNDIVRLFKEVGVPLPWDGMDRYDPAANGSTVQIPLGEGGLVITLPENPSTGYHWNATVTSGLAIEDDRYIPNAQTLGVPGAGGTRAWTLSGTSEGVQTFSAIYQQPWTNVTGTEQTFVLHIQVGENTSPCISLPTGTSLISETMQGSRNLTIDNQNEDDAVVSLRIEAIPYASGSKVVSFYVRGHDQYTCSTIETGNYTFWYKHGECWDAANATFRVVNGAWRMDDILPYDEDTAGWTIWTAPVDEGNFTAIPVSPDLI
;
A
#
# COMPACT_ATOMS: atom_id res chain seq x y z
N MET A 1 22.80 5.35 20.12
CA MET A 1 23.76 6.27 19.46
C MET A 1 23.41 7.74 19.70
N PRO A 2 24.37 8.68 19.64
CA PRO A 2 24.09 10.11 19.75
C PRO A 2 23.09 10.58 18.69
N GLY A 3 21.96 11.13 19.13
CA GLY A 3 20.92 11.66 18.23
C GLY A 3 19.90 10.65 17.69
N TYR A 4 20.00 9.37 18.08
CA TYR A 4 19.06 8.31 17.69
C TYR A 4 18.41 7.70 18.95
N PHE A 5 17.08 7.50 18.91
CA PHE A 5 16.29 7.06 20.06
C PHE A 5 16.10 5.55 20.14
N LEU A 6 16.34 4.84 19.04
CA LEU A 6 16.28 3.38 18.95
C LEU A 6 17.70 2.79 18.99
N ALA A 7 17.78 1.54 19.46
CA ALA A 7 19.03 0.80 19.48
C ALA A 7 19.29 0.22 18.08
N PRO A 8 20.57 0.14 17.64
CA PRO A 8 20.91 -0.52 16.39
C PRO A 8 20.38 -1.96 16.31
N THR A 9 20.05 -2.38 15.10
CA THR A 9 19.44 -3.68 14.78
C THR A 9 20.35 -4.50 13.86
N ASP A 10 20.08 -5.81 13.80
CA ASP A 10 20.78 -6.83 13.01
C ASP A 10 19.75 -7.44 12.03
N PRO A 11 19.59 -6.88 10.82
CA PRO A 11 18.57 -7.32 9.88
C PRO A 11 18.80 -8.71 9.29
N ASP A 12 20.06 -9.18 9.22
CA ASP A 12 20.42 -10.45 8.58
C ASP A 12 20.79 -11.58 9.57
N PHE A 13 20.78 -11.27 10.86
CA PHE A 13 21.00 -12.15 12.00
C PHE A 13 22.40 -12.77 12.09
N ASP A 14 23.43 -12.08 11.59
CA ASP A 14 24.81 -12.57 11.64
C ASP A 14 25.56 -12.19 12.94
N GLY A 15 24.94 -11.35 13.79
CA GLY A 15 25.46 -10.89 15.06
C GLY A 15 26.19 -9.54 15.01
N LEU A 16 26.30 -8.93 13.84
CA LEU A 16 26.76 -7.57 13.60
C LEU A 16 25.53 -6.65 13.44
N TYR A 17 25.65 -5.40 13.92
CA TYR A 17 24.50 -4.48 14.02
C TYR A 17 24.67 -3.38 12.96
N GLU A 18 24.31 -3.67 11.72
CA GLU A 18 24.49 -2.77 10.57
C GLU A 18 23.46 -1.65 10.50
N ASP A 19 22.25 -1.88 11.01
CA ASP A 19 21.16 -0.89 10.97
C ASP A 19 21.27 0.03 12.20
N LEU A 20 22.01 1.13 12.05
CA LEU A 20 22.37 2.02 13.16
C LEU A 20 21.27 3.02 13.51
N ASN A 21 20.35 3.25 12.57
CA ASN A 21 19.21 4.13 12.77
C ASN A 21 17.91 3.39 13.13
N ALA A 22 17.93 2.06 13.09
CA ALA A 22 16.83 1.16 13.40
C ALA A 22 15.61 1.36 12.48
N ASN A 23 15.83 1.56 11.18
CA ASN A 23 14.76 1.63 10.17
C ASN A 23 14.44 0.28 9.52
N GLU A 24 14.99 -0.81 10.08
CA GLU A 24 14.87 -2.19 9.61
C GLU A 24 15.58 -2.44 8.26
N ARG A 25 16.55 -1.59 7.89
CA ARG A 25 17.29 -1.69 6.63
C ARG A 25 18.78 -1.43 6.87
N THR A 26 19.62 -2.16 6.15
CA THR A 26 21.07 -1.88 6.07
C THR A 26 21.34 -1.00 4.85
N ASP A 27 21.53 0.30 5.06
CA ASP A 27 21.63 1.29 3.97
C ASP A 27 22.80 2.29 4.12
N TYR A 28 22.88 3.28 3.22
CA TYR A 28 23.99 4.22 3.21
C TYR A 28 23.97 5.20 4.40
N ASN A 29 22.79 5.49 4.95
CA ASN A 29 22.67 6.32 6.14
C ASN A 29 23.38 5.66 7.32
N ASP A 30 23.35 4.33 7.41
CA ASP A 30 24.08 3.60 8.44
C ASP A 30 25.59 3.75 8.30
N VAL A 31 26.13 3.67 7.07
CA VAL A 31 27.56 3.95 6.82
C VAL A 31 27.93 5.35 7.30
N VAL A 32 27.07 6.34 7.03
CA VAL A 32 27.28 7.73 7.44
C VAL A 32 27.21 7.88 8.97
N ILE A 33 26.27 7.21 9.62
CA ILE A 33 26.12 7.22 11.08
C ILE A 33 27.33 6.58 11.74
N PHE A 34 27.79 5.43 11.24
CA PHE A 34 28.99 4.76 11.73
C PHE A 34 30.21 5.69 11.63
N PHE A 35 30.42 6.28 10.44
CA PHE A 35 31.54 7.18 10.19
C PHE A 35 31.53 8.39 11.14
N LYS A 36 30.36 9.01 11.36
CA LYS A 36 30.21 10.17 12.24
C LYS A 36 30.41 9.83 13.73
N ASN A 37 30.02 8.63 14.15
CA ASN A 37 30.00 8.23 15.56
C ASN A 37 31.09 7.21 15.93
N MET A 38 32.03 6.90 15.02
CA MET A 38 33.01 5.83 15.18
C MET A 38 33.76 5.87 16.53
N THR A 39 34.21 7.05 16.96
CA THR A 39 34.87 7.21 18.27
C THR A 39 33.92 6.94 19.43
N TRP A 40 32.68 7.38 19.34
CA TRP A 40 31.68 7.14 20.38
C TRP A 40 31.30 5.66 20.47
N ILE A 41 31.13 4.99 19.32
CA ILE A 41 30.84 3.55 19.23
C ILE A 41 31.97 2.76 19.90
N ALA A 42 33.23 3.07 19.57
CA ALA A 42 34.39 2.42 20.16
C ALA A 42 34.44 2.52 21.71
N ASP A 43 33.94 3.62 22.28
CA ASP A 43 34.00 3.90 23.72
C ASP A 43 32.75 3.40 24.48
N ASN A 44 31.60 3.23 23.82
CA ASN A 44 30.30 3.04 24.48
C ASN A 44 29.54 1.77 24.05
N GLU A 45 29.87 1.19 22.90
CA GLU A 45 29.16 0.03 22.36
C GLU A 45 30.01 -1.26 22.42
N PRO A 46 29.38 -2.45 22.40
CA PRO A 46 30.11 -3.71 22.34
C PRO A 46 30.89 -3.83 21.03
N VAL A 47 32.23 -3.82 21.11
CA VAL A 47 33.12 -3.90 19.93
C VAL A 47 32.76 -5.08 19.01
N ALA A 48 32.39 -6.22 19.58
CA ALA A 48 32.06 -7.43 18.80
C ALA A 48 30.86 -7.26 17.84
N CYS A 49 29.94 -6.33 18.11
CA CYS A 49 28.76 -6.07 17.28
C CYS A 49 29.02 -5.06 16.15
N PHE A 50 30.15 -4.36 16.20
CA PHE A 50 30.47 -3.25 15.27
C PHE A 50 31.85 -3.41 14.60
N ASP A 51 32.57 -4.48 14.92
CA ASP A 51 33.83 -4.90 14.27
C ASP A 51 33.52 -5.74 13.04
N PHE A 52 32.94 -5.10 12.02
CA PHE A 52 32.51 -5.77 10.78
C PHE A 52 33.66 -6.51 10.09
N ASN A 53 34.90 -6.01 10.20
CA ASN A 53 36.05 -6.64 9.57
C ASN A 53 36.73 -7.74 10.42
N GLY A 54 36.32 -7.91 11.68
CA GLY A 54 36.74 -8.98 12.59
C GLY A 54 38.16 -8.84 13.15
N ASN A 55 38.72 -7.63 13.16
CA ASN A 55 40.09 -7.37 13.63
C ASN A 55 40.18 -6.97 15.13
N ARG A 56 39.03 -7.01 15.83
CA ARG A 56 38.81 -6.68 17.24
C ARG A 56 38.98 -5.20 17.58
N ARG A 57 38.79 -4.32 16.61
CA ARG A 57 38.86 -2.86 16.78
C ARG A 57 37.75 -2.22 15.97
N ILE A 58 37.35 -1.02 16.39
CA ILE A 58 36.47 -0.15 15.60
C ILE A 58 37.36 0.82 14.84
N ASP A 59 37.49 0.63 13.53
CA ASP A 59 38.34 1.41 12.65
C ASP A 59 37.77 1.58 11.24
N TYR A 60 38.56 2.21 10.36
CA TYR A 60 38.13 2.53 9.00
C TYR A 60 37.86 1.28 8.14
N ASN A 61 38.48 0.13 8.46
CA ASN A 61 38.23 -1.11 7.73
C ASN A 61 36.82 -1.67 8.02
N ASP A 62 36.23 -1.35 9.18
CA ASP A 62 34.83 -1.67 9.48
C ASP A 62 33.89 -0.89 8.57
N ILE A 63 34.18 0.39 8.34
CA ILE A 63 33.43 1.22 7.39
C ILE A 63 33.53 0.65 5.98
N VAL A 64 34.73 0.24 5.56
CA VAL A 64 34.92 -0.39 4.23
C VAL A 64 34.14 -1.70 4.13
N ARG A 65 34.01 -2.47 5.22
CA ARG A 65 33.27 -3.71 5.24
C ARG A 65 31.75 -3.46 5.19
N LEU A 66 31.23 -2.59 6.06
CA LEU A 66 29.83 -2.16 6.06
C LEU A 66 29.44 -1.56 4.71
N PHE A 67 30.30 -0.73 4.12
CA PHE A 67 30.08 -0.18 2.78
C PHE A 67 30.04 -1.24 1.69
N LYS A 68 30.84 -2.31 1.78
CA LYS A 68 30.79 -3.42 0.82
C LYS A 68 29.50 -4.23 0.94
N GLU A 69 28.93 -4.25 2.13
CA GLU A 69 27.69 -4.96 2.45
C GLU A 69 26.46 -4.20 1.98
N VAL A 70 26.39 -2.89 2.29
CA VAL A 70 25.42 -1.95 1.72
C VAL A 70 25.52 -1.90 0.18
N GLY A 71 26.74 -2.03 -0.34
CA GLY A 71 27.02 -1.88 -1.77
C GLY A 71 27.27 -0.43 -2.17
N VAL A 72 27.40 -0.18 -3.48
CA VAL A 72 27.64 1.18 -3.98
C VAL A 72 26.43 2.06 -3.64
N PRO A 73 26.57 3.19 -2.93
CA PRO A 73 25.47 4.08 -2.62
C PRO A 73 24.86 4.56 -3.93
N LEU A 74 23.61 4.14 -4.14
CA LEU A 74 22.86 4.53 -5.31
C LEU A 74 22.20 5.88 -5.03
N PRO A 75 22.04 6.76 -6.03
CA PRO A 75 21.39 8.06 -5.85
C PRO A 75 19.89 7.99 -5.44
N TRP A 76 19.39 6.79 -5.12
CA TRP A 76 17.98 6.42 -5.07
C TRP A 76 17.63 5.73 -3.74
N ASP A 77 18.43 5.99 -2.71
CA ASP A 77 18.14 5.58 -1.35
C ASP A 77 16.72 6.05 -0.96
N GLY A 78 15.87 5.11 -0.55
CA GLY A 78 14.44 5.36 -0.29
C GLY A 78 13.46 5.13 -1.45
N MET A 79 13.90 4.71 -2.65
CA MET A 79 12.99 4.27 -3.73
C MET A 79 12.69 2.76 -3.66
N ASP A 80 11.48 2.39 -4.11
CA ASP A 80 11.11 0.98 -4.26
C ASP A 80 11.94 0.29 -5.33
N ARG A 81 12.41 -0.92 -5.03
CA ARG A 81 13.33 -1.68 -5.87
C ARG A 81 12.67 -2.97 -6.35
N TYR A 82 12.76 -3.21 -7.66
CA TYR A 82 12.25 -4.40 -8.32
C TYR A 82 13.35 -5.20 -8.98
N ASP A 83 13.27 -6.51 -8.86
CA ASP A 83 14.27 -7.48 -9.35
C ASP A 83 13.63 -8.46 -10.34
N PRO A 84 14.36 -9.48 -10.86
CA PRO A 84 13.79 -10.44 -11.80
C PRO A 84 12.50 -11.15 -11.34
N ALA A 85 12.23 -11.25 -10.04
CA ALA A 85 11.02 -11.88 -9.51
C ALA A 85 9.76 -11.05 -9.78
N ALA A 86 9.90 -9.74 -10.04
CA ALA A 86 8.78 -8.85 -10.35
C ALA A 86 8.32 -8.92 -11.82
N ASN A 87 8.89 -9.81 -12.64
CA ASN A 87 8.57 -9.89 -14.07
C ASN A 87 7.09 -10.19 -14.32
N GLY A 88 6.43 -9.32 -15.08
CA GLY A 88 5.00 -9.38 -15.41
C GLY A 88 4.07 -8.83 -14.31
N SER A 89 4.61 -8.36 -13.19
CA SER A 89 3.80 -7.77 -12.11
C SER A 89 3.36 -6.34 -12.42
N THR A 90 2.44 -5.81 -11.60
CA THR A 90 1.99 -4.42 -11.63
C THR A 90 2.31 -3.73 -10.32
N VAL A 91 2.88 -2.54 -10.40
CA VAL A 91 3.32 -1.71 -9.25
C VAL A 91 2.79 -0.29 -9.39
N GLN A 92 2.85 0.52 -8.33
CA GLN A 92 2.31 1.88 -8.33
C GLN A 92 3.37 2.90 -7.94
N ILE A 93 3.40 4.04 -8.62
CA ILE A 93 4.24 5.19 -8.27
C ILE A 93 3.42 6.49 -8.39
N PRO A 94 3.70 7.51 -7.58
CA PRO A 94 3.10 8.85 -7.75
C PRO A 94 3.47 9.49 -9.10
N LEU A 95 2.65 10.43 -9.55
CA LEU A 95 2.94 11.26 -10.74
C LEU A 95 3.94 12.36 -10.37
N GLY A 96 4.98 12.53 -11.19
CA GLY A 96 5.95 13.62 -11.05
C GLY A 96 6.99 13.36 -9.96
N GLU A 97 6.64 13.58 -8.68
CA GLU A 97 7.56 13.40 -7.56
C GLU A 97 7.50 11.97 -7.01
N GLY A 98 8.62 11.24 -7.15
CA GLY A 98 8.75 9.84 -6.77
C GLY A 98 9.15 8.97 -7.96
N GLY A 99 9.45 7.71 -7.69
CA GLY A 99 9.97 6.80 -8.71
C GLY A 99 10.24 5.41 -8.18
N LEU A 100 10.80 4.58 -9.05
CA LEU A 100 11.23 3.23 -8.70
C LEU A 100 12.56 2.90 -9.36
N VAL A 101 13.18 1.84 -8.86
CA VAL A 101 14.42 1.29 -9.38
C VAL A 101 14.18 -0.13 -9.85
N ILE A 102 14.60 -0.44 -11.08
CA ILE A 102 14.62 -1.81 -11.59
C ILE A 102 16.06 -2.29 -11.62
N THR A 103 16.34 -3.46 -11.05
CA THR A 103 17.67 -4.04 -11.01
C THR A 103 17.69 -5.45 -11.60
N LEU A 104 18.44 -5.66 -12.68
CA LEU A 104 18.56 -6.95 -13.36
C LEU A 104 20.02 -7.43 -13.37
N PRO A 105 20.29 -8.73 -13.14
CA PRO A 105 21.63 -9.28 -13.29
C PRO A 105 22.17 -9.07 -14.72
N GLU A 106 23.41 -8.60 -14.83
CA GLU A 106 24.10 -8.40 -16.12
C GLU A 106 25.55 -8.85 -15.99
N ASN A 107 26.05 -9.58 -17.01
CA ASN A 107 27.47 -9.90 -17.10
C ASN A 107 28.08 -9.36 -18.41
N PRO A 108 28.67 -8.15 -18.36
CA PRO A 108 29.27 -7.51 -19.54
C PRO A 108 30.38 -8.34 -20.21
N SER A 109 31.04 -9.26 -19.49
CA SER A 109 32.10 -10.08 -20.09
C SER A 109 31.60 -11.07 -21.15
N THR A 110 30.29 -11.28 -21.23
CA THR A 110 29.64 -12.15 -22.23
C THR A 110 29.24 -11.40 -23.51
N GLY A 111 29.33 -10.06 -23.51
CA GLY A 111 28.84 -9.20 -24.57
C GLY A 111 27.31 -9.02 -24.60
N TYR A 112 26.58 -9.66 -23.68
CA TYR A 112 25.14 -9.44 -23.52
C TYR A 112 24.87 -8.23 -22.63
N HIS A 113 23.84 -7.46 -23.01
CA HIS A 113 23.39 -6.29 -22.29
C HIS A 113 21.86 -6.25 -22.28
N TRP A 114 21.29 -5.67 -21.24
CA TRP A 114 19.87 -5.33 -21.24
C TRP A 114 19.62 -4.06 -22.05
N ASN A 115 18.68 -4.14 -22.99
CA ASN A 115 18.18 -3.00 -23.73
C ASN A 115 16.76 -2.69 -23.26
N ALA A 116 16.59 -1.55 -22.58
CA ALA A 116 15.33 -1.13 -21.96
C ALA A 116 14.58 -0.09 -22.79
N THR A 117 13.26 -0.14 -22.75
CA THR A 117 12.34 0.84 -23.33
C THR A 117 11.18 1.09 -22.37
N VAL A 118 10.58 2.28 -22.47
CA VAL A 118 9.44 2.70 -21.66
C VAL A 118 8.33 3.28 -22.53
N THR A 119 7.08 3.17 -22.09
CA THR A 119 5.97 3.92 -22.68
C THR A 119 6.07 5.41 -22.37
N SER A 120 5.32 6.25 -23.10
CA SER A 120 5.45 7.71 -23.05
C SER A 120 5.14 8.36 -21.69
N GLY A 121 4.45 7.67 -20.77
CA GLY A 121 4.17 8.16 -19.42
C GLY A 121 5.22 7.80 -18.37
N LEU A 122 6.38 7.30 -18.80
CA LEU A 122 7.55 7.06 -17.95
C LEU A 122 8.78 7.74 -18.55
N ALA A 123 9.73 8.10 -17.69
CA ALA A 123 11.06 8.51 -18.11
C ALA A 123 12.12 7.64 -17.42
N ILE A 124 13.17 7.26 -18.16
CA ILE A 124 14.39 6.69 -17.60
C ILE A 124 15.28 7.86 -17.21
N GLU A 125 15.32 8.16 -15.92
CA GLU A 125 16.14 9.26 -15.36
C GLU A 125 17.62 8.87 -15.29
N ASP A 126 17.89 7.58 -15.09
CA ASP A 126 19.25 7.05 -15.06
C ASP A 126 19.29 5.57 -15.50
N ASP A 127 20.41 5.20 -16.12
CA ASP A 127 20.72 3.85 -16.56
C ASP A 127 22.21 3.56 -16.31
N ARG A 128 22.53 2.60 -15.44
CA ARG A 128 23.91 2.26 -15.10
C ARG A 128 24.14 0.78 -14.84
N TYR A 129 25.38 0.36 -15.04
CA TYR A 129 25.88 -0.94 -14.60
C TYR A 129 26.65 -0.80 -13.29
N ILE A 130 26.31 -1.64 -12.32
CA ILE A 130 26.91 -1.70 -10.98
C ILE A 130 27.64 -3.05 -10.87
N PRO A 131 28.98 -3.07 -10.78
CA PRO A 131 29.72 -4.31 -10.56
C PRO A 131 29.42 -4.87 -9.16
N ASN A 132 29.43 -6.20 -9.02
CA ASN A 132 29.25 -6.82 -7.71
C ASN A 132 30.44 -6.48 -6.80
N ALA A 133 30.17 -5.85 -5.65
CA ALA A 133 31.18 -5.38 -4.70
C ALA A 133 31.98 -6.53 -4.06
N GLN A 134 31.38 -7.71 -3.90
CA GLN A 134 32.02 -8.90 -3.32
C GLN A 134 33.04 -9.54 -4.28
N THR A 135 32.85 -9.34 -5.59
CA THR A 135 33.71 -9.89 -6.65
C THR A 135 34.46 -8.80 -7.41
N LEU A 136 34.58 -7.61 -6.81
CA LEU A 136 35.24 -6.47 -7.42
C LEU A 136 36.69 -6.81 -7.80
N GLY A 137 37.02 -6.64 -9.08
CA GLY A 137 38.36 -6.94 -9.63
C GLY A 137 38.58 -8.41 -10.03
N VAL A 138 37.59 -9.29 -9.87
CA VAL A 138 37.64 -10.67 -10.39
C VAL A 138 37.28 -10.66 -11.89
N PRO A 139 38.17 -11.11 -12.80
CA PRO A 139 37.86 -11.16 -14.23
C PRO A 139 36.63 -12.03 -14.52
N GLY A 140 35.67 -11.50 -15.27
CA GLY A 140 34.44 -12.20 -15.67
C GLY A 140 33.32 -12.18 -14.63
N ALA A 141 33.50 -11.52 -13.50
CA ALA A 141 32.44 -11.32 -12.53
C ALA A 141 31.31 -10.45 -13.11
N GLY A 142 30.09 -10.93 -12.96
CA GLY A 142 28.89 -10.16 -13.30
C GLY A 142 28.58 -9.09 -12.26
N GLY A 143 27.48 -8.38 -12.52
CA GLY A 143 26.96 -7.34 -11.65
C GLY A 143 25.48 -7.14 -11.94
N THR A 144 25.04 -5.90 -11.83
CA THR A 144 23.63 -5.54 -11.90
C THR A 144 23.47 -4.32 -12.80
N ARG A 145 22.60 -4.42 -13.80
CA ARG A 145 22.10 -3.25 -14.52
C ARG A 145 20.95 -2.65 -13.73
N ALA A 146 20.94 -1.33 -13.59
CA ALA A 146 19.92 -0.63 -12.83
C ALA A 146 19.38 0.58 -13.59
N TRP A 147 18.05 0.72 -13.62
CA TRP A 147 17.35 1.88 -14.16
C TRP A 147 16.55 2.57 -13.08
N THR A 148 16.55 3.90 -13.09
CA THR A 148 15.61 4.70 -12.30
C THR A 148 14.56 5.29 -13.18
N LEU A 149 13.31 5.08 -12.78
CA LEU A 149 12.15 5.52 -13.52
C LEU A 149 11.38 6.56 -12.72
N SER A 150 10.86 7.56 -13.42
CA SER A 150 9.87 8.51 -12.92
C SER A 150 8.58 8.41 -13.74
N GLY A 151 7.45 8.73 -13.10
CA GLY A 151 6.15 8.80 -13.76
C GLY A 151 5.90 10.19 -14.36
N THR A 152 5.67 10.27 -15.67
CA THR A 152 5.48 11.55 -16.37
C THR A 152 4.03 11.77 -16.85
N SER A 153 3.21 10.72 -16.90
CA SER A 153 1.79 10.80 -17.23
C SER A 153 1.01 9.70 -16.51
N GLU A 154 -0.17 10.04 -15.99
CA GLU A 154 -1.04 9.11 -15.26
C GLU A 154 -1.45 7.89 -16.10
N GLY A 155 -1.82 6.82 -15.40
CA GLY A 155 -2.33 5.57 -15.97
C GLY A 155 -1.31 4.45 -16.02
N VAL A 156 -1.71 3.30 -16.59
CA VAL A 156 -0.84 2.13 -16.71
C VAL A 156 0.20 2.37 -17.80
N GLN A 157 1.45 2.37 -17.38
CA GLN A 157 2.64 2.47 -18.22
C GLN A 157 3.41 1.14 -18.19
N THR A 158 4.34 0.96 -19.13
CA THR A 158 5.11 -0.28 -19.24
C THR A 158 6.60 0.01 -19.40
N PHE A 159 7.41 -0.61 -18.55
CA PHE A 159 8.84 -0.79 -18.77
C PHE A 159 9.07 -2.16 -19.41
N SER A 160 9.88 -2.21 -20.46
CA SER A 160 10.28 -3.46 -21.14
C SER A 160 11.79 -3.52 -21.28
N ALA A 161 12.39 -4.67 -21.04
CA ALA A 161 13.81 -4.89 -21.30
C ALA A 161 14.06 -6.23 -21.98
N ILE A 162 15.02 -6.26 -22.92
CA ILE A 162 15.43 -7.44 -23.67
C ILE A 162 16.93 -7.65 -23.48
N TYR A 163 17.35 -8.85 -23.06
CA TYR A 163 18.76 -9.20 -22.87
C TYR A 163 19.36 -9.78 -24.15
N GLN A 164 20.25 -9.03 -24.79
CA GLN A 164 20.80 -9.40 -26.10
C GLN A 164 22.20 -8.84 -26.33
N GLN A 165 22.89 -9.35 -27.35
CA GLN A 165 24.09 -8.71 -27.88
C GLN A 165 23.68 -7.58 -28.83
N PRO A 166 24.22 -6.35 -28.69
CA PRO A 166 23.79 -5.20 -29.50
C PRO A 166 23.93 -5.38 -31.02
N TRP A 167 24.80 -6.30 -31.45
CA TRP A 167 25.10 -6.60 -32.85
C TRP A 167 24.32 -7.80 -33.42
N THR A 168 23.42 -8.41 -32.65
CA THR A 168 22.59 -9.54 -33.11
C THR A 168 21.15 -9.10 -33.39
N ASN A 169 20.49 -9.77 -34.34
CA ASN A 169 19.06 -9.55 -34.59
C ASN A 169 18.22 -10.21 -33.49
N VAL A 170 17.13 -9.55 -33.11
CA VAL A 170 16.12 -10.09 -32.19
C VAL A 170 15.45 -11.32 -32.83
N THR A 171 15.40 -12.42 -32.09
CA THR A 171 14.87 -13.72 -32.52
C THR A 171 13.54 -14.08 -31.85
N GLY A 172 13.17 -13.38 -30.77
CA GLY A 172 11.97 -13.62 -29.97
C GLY A 172 12.14 -14.67 -28.87
N THR A 173 13.34 -15.26 -28.72
CA THR A 173 13.67 -16.22 -27.65
C THR A 173 14.60 -15.64 -26.60
N GLU A 174 14.90 -14.33 -26.69
CA GLU A 174 15.71 -13.61 -25.72
C GLU A 174 15.06 -13.61 -24.33
N GLN A 175 15.90 -13.49 -23.30
CA GLN A 175 15.40 -13.22 -21.96
C GLN A 175 14.78 -11.81 -21.94
N THR A 176 13.56 -11.72 -21.42
CA THR A 176 12.82 -10.45 -21.33
C THR A 176 12.36 -10.17 -19.91
N PHE A 177 12.20 -8.89 -19.61
CA PHE A 177 11.60 -8.40 -18.38
C PHE A 177 10.56 -7.33 -18.72
N VAL A 178 9.38 -7.45 -18.13
CA VAL A 178 8.29 -6.48 -18.28
C VAL A 178 7.79 -6.11 -16.91
N LEU A 179 7.59 -4.81 -16.65
CA LEU A 179 6.94 -4.32 -15.44
C LEU A 179 5.85 -3.34 -15.83
N HIS A 180 4.63 -3.59 -15.35
CA HIS A 180 3.52 -2.66 -15.49
C HIS A 180 3.54 -1.67 -14.31
N ILE A 181 3.47 -0.39 -14.62
CA ILE A 181 3.64 0.69 -13.63
C ILE A 181 2.41 1.59 -13.74
N GLN A 182 1.54 1.54 -12.73
CA GLN A 182 0.46 2.49 -12.58
C GLN A 182 1.04 3.81 -12.05
N VAL A 183 1.04 4.83 -12.91
CA VAL A 183 1.50 6.18 -12.56
C VAL A 183 0.32 7.02 -12.07
N GLY A 184 0.52 7.72 -10.97
CA GLY A 184 -0.53 8.46 -10.28
C GLY A 184 -1.32 7.58 -9.32
N GLU A 185 -2.32 8.16 -8.67
CA GLU A 185 -3.21 7.36 -7.83
C GLU A 185 -3.92 6.29 -8.65
N ASN A 186 -4.28 5.18 -8.01
CA ASN A 186 -5.10 4.15 -8.63
C ASN A 186 -6.52 4.67 -8.82
N THR A 187 -6.73 5.57 -9.78
CA THR A 187 -8.04 6.04 -10.19
C THR A 187 -8.68 4.99 -11.09
N SER A 188 -8.84 3.74 -10.60
CA SER A 188 -10.09 3.05 -10.94
C SER A 188 -11.18 4.09 -10.73
N PRO A 189 -11.98 4.45 -11.75
CA PRO A 189 -12.92 5.56 -11.61
C PRO A 189 -13.70 5.29 -10.34
N CYS A 190 -13.60 6.21 -9.38
CA CYS A 190 -14.25 6.07 -8.11
C CYS A 190 -15.75 6.11 -8.41
N ILE A 191 -16.37 4.94 -8.54
CA ILE A 191 -17.77 4.83 -8.95
C ILE A 191 -18.59 4.98 -7.68
N SER A 192 -19.55 5.89 -7.68
CA SER A 192 -20.62 5.92 -6.69
C SER A 192 -21.88 5.33 -7.31
N LEU A 193 -22.51 4.36 -6.65
CA LEU A 193 -23.83 3.89 -7.08
C LEU A 193 -24.86 5.02 -6.94
N PRO A 194 -25.93 5.03 -7.75
CA PRO A 194 -27.05 5.94 -7.51
C PRO A 194 -27.64 5.74 -6.11
N THR A 195 -27.97 6.83 -5.43
CA THR A 195 -28.70 6.79 -4.16
C THR A 195 -30.00 6.00 -4.30
N GLY A 196 -30.26 5.12 -3.34
CA GLY A 196 -31.39 4.18 -3.34
C GLY A 196 -31.14 2.85 -4.06
N THR A 197 -29.91 2.59 -4.53
CA THR A 197 -29.57 1.27 -5.10
C THR A 197 -29.71 0.18 -4.04
N SER A 198 -30.61 -0.79 -4.26
CA SER A 198 -30.79 -1.94 -3.37
C SER A 198 -29.62 -2.91 -3.47
N LEU A 199 -29.10 -3.34 -2.33
CA LEU A 199 -27.96 -4.25 -2.20
C LEU A 199 -28.36 -5.65 -1.73
N ILE A 200 -29.64 -5.87 -1.46
CA ILE A 200 -30.23 -7.20 -1.26
C ILE A 200 -31.40 -7.41 -2.25
N SER A 201 -31.69 -8.68 -2.55
CA SER A 201 -32.72 -9.08 -3.52
C SER A 201 -34.13 -9.16 -2.94
N GLU A 202 -34.25 -9.25 -1.61
CA GLU A 202 -35.54 -9.39 -0.94
C GLU A 202 -36.20 -8.02 -0.79
N THR A 203 -37.46 -7.93 -1.21
CA THR A 203 -38.26 -6.71 -1.07
C THR A 203 -39.28 -6.92 0.04
N MET A 204 -39.18 -6.08 1.07
CA MET A 204 -40.26 -5.94 2.05
C MET A 204 -41.51 -5.36 1.38
N GLN A 205 -42.70 -5.71 1.88
CA GLN A 205 -44.00 -5.24 1.34
C GLN A 205 -44.73 -4.33 2.33
N GLY A 206 -43.99 -3.72 3.25
CA GLY A 206 -44.52 -2.82 4.25
C GLY A 206 -44.88 -1.45 3.69
N SER A 207 -45.22 -0.53 4.59
CA SER A 207 -45.70 0.83 4.26
C SER A 207 -45.04 1.91 5.11
N ARG A 208 -44.04 1.55 5.92
CA ARG A 208 -43.35 2.47 6.82
C ARG A 208 -42.07 3.00 6.20
N ASN A 209 -41.67 4.18 6.65
CA ASN A 209 -40.55 4.91 6.09
C ASN A 209 -39.27 4.75 6.94
N LEU A 210 -38.15 4.47 6.28
CA LEU A 210 -36.83 4.75 6.78
C LEU A 210 -36.18 5.81 5.89
N THR A 211 -35.92 6.98 6.44
CA THR A 211 -35.20 8.07 5.76
C THR A 211 -33.77 8.15 6.29
N ILE A 212 -32.80 8.12 5.37
CA ILE A 212 -31.38 8.29 5.67
C ILE A 212 -30.92 9.59 5.05
N ASP A 213 -30.33 10.45 5.86
CA ASP A 213 -29.67 11.69 5.47
C ASP A 213 -28.16 11.54 5.68
N ASN A 214 -27.42 11.34 4.59
CA ASN A 214 -25.97 11.21 4.63
C ASN A 214 -25.32 12.56 4.34
N GLN A 215 -25.03 13.30 5.40
CA GLN A 215 -24.41 14.63 5.33
C GLN A 215 -22.87 14.57 5.25
N ASN A 216 -22.28 13.38 5.20
CA ASN A 216 -20.83 13.21 5.06
C ASN A 216 -20.40 13.40 3.59
N GLU A 217 -19.11 13.64 3.38
CA GLU A 217 -18.49 13.61 2.05
C GLU A 217 -18.47 12.19 1.46
N ASP A 218 -18.32 11.16 2.31
CA ASP A 218 -18.27 9.76 1.88
C ASP A 218 -19.66 9.20 1.60
N ASP A 219 -19.70 8.17 0.74
CA ASP A 219 -20.91 7.40 0.50
C ASP A 219 -21.18 6.44 1.67
N ALA A 220 -22.43 6.01 1.81
CA ALA A 220 -22.89 5.11 2.85
C ALA A 220 -23.57 3.86 2.29
N VAL A 221 -23.30 2.72 2.92
CA VAL A 221 -24.17 1.54 2.85
C VAL A 221 -24.86 1.40 4.18
N VAL A 222 -26.19 1.37 4.15
CA VAL A 222 -27.01 1.18 5.35
C VAL A 222 -27.70 -0.18 5.29
N SER A 223 -28.01 -0.73 6.46
CA SER A 223 -28.77 -1.98 6.60
C SER A 223 -29.69 -1.96 7.81
N LEU A 224 -30.92 -2.44 7.62
CA LEU A 224 -31.81 -2.84 8.70
C LEU A 224 -31.73 -4.35 8.90
N ARG A 225 -31.66 -4.79 10.16
CA ARG A 225 -31.70 -6.19 10.55
C ARG A 225 -32.83 -6.46 11.53
N ILE A 226 -33.49 -7.62 11.43
CA ILE A 226 -34.48 -8.07 12.42
C ILE A 226 -33.80 -8.13 13.79
N GLU A 227 -34.47 -7.63 14.84
CA GLU A 227 -33.98 -7.72 16.21
C GLU A 227 -33.68 -9.17 16.61
N ALA A 228 -32.46 -9.40 17.12
CA ALA A 228 -32.02 -10.70 17.61
C ALA A 228 -30.96 -10.52 18.71
N ILE A 229 -30.70 -11.56 19.50
CA ILE A 229 -29.60 -11.58 20.47
C ILE A 229 -28.71 -12.80 20.16
N PRO A 230 -27.44 -12.60 19.75
CA PRO A 230 -26.74 -11.32 19.58
C PRO A 230 -27.24 -10.54 18.35
N TYR A 231 -27.20 -9.19 18.38
CA TYR A 231 -27.73 -8.36 17.28
C TYR A 231 -27.16 -8.69 15.89
N ALA A 232 -25.92 -9.15 15.81
CA ALA A 232 -25.29 -9.57 14.55
C ALA A 232 -25.94 -10.81 13.90
N SER A 233 -26.71 -11.60 14.64
CA SER A 233 -27.41 -12.79 14.10
C SER A 233 -28.73 -12.45 13.42
N GLY A 234 -29.23 -11.23 13.55
CA GLY A 234 -30.46 -10.79 12.89
C GLY A 234 -30.29 -10.71 11.38
N SER A 235 -31.21 -11.30 10.61
CA SER A 235 -31.18 -11.25 9.15
C SER A 235 -31.35 -9.81 8.64
N LYS A 236 -30.59 -9.44 7.60
CA LYS A 236 -30.79 -8.17 6.88
C LYS A 236 -32.10 -8.22 6.12
N VAL A 237 -32.92 -7.19 6.25
CA VAL A 237 -34.21 -7.08 5.57
C VAL A 237 -34.26 -5.93 4.58
N VAL A 238 -33.34 -4.96 4.72
CA VAL A 238 -33.10 -3.88 3.77
C VAL A 238 -31.62 -3.56 3.81
N SER A 239 -31.02 -3.37 2.63
CA SER A 239 -29.70 -2.75 2.47
C SER A 239 -29.69 -1.90 1.22
N PHE A 240 -29.24 -0.65 1.31
CA PHE A 240 -29.16 0.23 0.16
C PHE A 240 -28.01 1.23 0.27
N TYR A 241 -27.67 1.80 -0.89
CA TYR A 241 -26.64 2.81 -1.06
C TYR A 241 -27.19 4.23 -0.91
N VAL A 242 -26.45 5.11 -0.24
CA VAL A 242 -26.75 6.55 -0.16
C VAL A 242 -25.46 7.33 -0.41
N ARG A 243 -25.46 8.23 -1.39
CA ARG A 243 -24.26 9.04 -1.67
C ARG A 243 -23.95 10.05 -0.55
N GLY A 244 -22.71 10.52 -0.51
CA GLY A 244 -22.36 11.71 0.26
C GLY A 244 -23.19 12.91 -0.16
N HIS A 245 -23.61 13.71 0.81
CA HIS A 245 -24.52 14.85 0.68
C HIS A 245 -25.88 14.53 0.03
N ASP A 246 -26.36 13.30 0.15
CA ASP A 246 -27.63 12.87 -0.43
C ASP A 246 -28.56 12.22 0.61
N GLN A 247 -29.84 12.13 0.26
CA GLN A 247 -30.88 11.59 1.12
C GLN A 247 -31.70 10.54 0.39
N TYR A 248 -32.07 9.47 1.09
CA TYR A 248 -32.96 8.44 0.56
C TYR A 248 -34.05 8.04 1.55
N THR A 249 -35.26 7.81 1.06
CA THR A 249 -36.37 7.24 1.85
C THR A 249 -36.79 5.90 1.28
N CYS A 250 -36.65 4.85 2.09
CA CYS A 250 -37.21 3.52 1.84
C CYS A 250 -38.61 3.45 2.48
N SER A 251 -39.67 3.29 1.68
CA SER A 251 -41.07 3.32 2.15
C SER A 251 -41.73 1.94 2.27
N THR A 252 -40.92 0.88 2.30
CA THR A 252 -41.39 -0.51 2.25
C THR A 252 -41.22 -1.25 3.57
N ILE A 253 -40.87 -0.55 4.66
CA ILE A 253 -40.56 -1.20 5.94
C ILE A 253 -41.85 -1.78 6.56
N GLU A 254 -41.79 -3.05 6.96
CA GLU A 254 -42.89 -3.73 7.65
C GLU A 254 -42.87 -3.43 9.15
N THR A 255 -43.96 -3.72 9.83
CA THR A 255 -44.00 -3.62 11.29
C THR A 255 -43.08 -4.65 11.93
N GLY A 256 -42.31 -4.24 12.92
CA GLY A 256 -41.34 -5.10 13.59
C GLY A 256 -40.30 -4.28 14.35
N ASN A 257 -39.41 -4.99 15.03
CA ASN A 257 -38.27 -4.40 15.72
C ASN A 257 -37.00 -4.66 14.91
N TYR A 258 -36.22 -3.61 14.70
CA TYR A 258 -35.01 -3.70 13.89
C TYR A 258 -33.82 -3.04 14.58
N THR A 259 -32.62 -3.44 14.17
CA THR A 259 -31.38 -2.74 14.47
C THR A 259 -30.86 -2.07 13.21
N PHE A 260 -30.31 -0.87 13.35
CA PHE A 260 -29.76 -0.08 12.25
C PHE A 260 -28.25 -0.13 12.22
N TRP A 261 -27.70 -0.34 11.03
CA TRP A 261 -26.28 -0.51 10.77
C TRP A 261 -25.88 0.32 9.55
N TYR A 262 -24.71 0.93 9.58
CA TYR A 262 -24.17 1.67 8.44
C TYR A 262 -22.64 1.63 8.39
N LYS A 263 -22.07 1.69 7.19
CA LYS A 263 -20.64 1.91 6.96
C LYS A 263 -20.44 3.05 5.96
N HIS A 264 -19.29 3.70 6.03
CA HIS A 264 -18.90 4.78 5.12
C HIS A 264 -17.70 4.40 4.27
N GLY A 265 -17.71 4.84 3.02
CA GLY A 265 -16.62 4.58 2.13
C GLY A 265 -16.73 5.22 0.76
N GLU A 266 -15.77 4.86 -0.08
CA GLU A 266 -15.55 5.47 -1.38
C GLU A 266 -15.23 4.38 -2.41
N CYS A 267 -15.46 4.71 -3.69
CA CYS A 267 -15.04 3.90 -4.83
C CYS A 267 -15.65 2.49 -4.81
N TRP A 268 -16.90 2.41 -5.25
CA TRP A 268 -17.64 1.16 -5.37
C TRP A 268 -16.95 0.15 -6.28
N ASP A 269 -16.69 -1.02 -5.72
CA ASP A 269 -16.25 -2.22 -6.40
C ASP A 269 -17.46 -3.09 -6.74
N ALA A 270 -17.87 -3.05 -8.00
CA ALA A 270 -18.99 -3.83 -8.50
C ALA A 270 -18.74 -5.36 -8.48
N ALA A 271 -17.48 -5.81 -8.51
CA ALA A 271 -17.17 -7.24 -8.48
C ALA A 271 -17.39 -7.83 -7.08
N ASN A 272 -17.09 -7.05 -6.05
CA ASN A 272 -17.21 -7.46 -4.66
C ASN A 272 -18.45 -6.90 -3.95
N ALA A 273 -19.27 -6.11 -4.66
CA ALA A 273 -20.46 -5.44 -4.14
C ALA A 273 -20.20 -4.66 -2.83
N THR A 274 -19.07 -3.97 -2.78
CA THR A 274 -18.64 -3.16 -1.63
C THR A 274 -17.87 -1.94 -2.11
N PHE A 275 -17.66 -0.96 -1.25
CA PHE A 275 -16.70 0.12 -1.48
C PHE A 275 -15.45 -0.04 -0.59
N ARG A 276 -14.44 0.80 -0.79
CA ARG A 276 -13.32 0.97 0.15
C ARG A 276 -13.81 1.73 1.39
N VAL A 277 -13.76 1.10 2.55
CA VAL A 277 -14.21 1.70 3.82
C VAL A 277 -13.19 2.76 4.27
N VAL A 278 -13.60 4.02 4.40
CA VAL A 278 -12.70 5.13 4.83
C VAL A 278 -13.05 5.71 6.19
N ASN A 279 -14.30 5.62 6.65
CA ASN A 279 -14.68 6.10 7.98
C ASN A 279 -15.18 5.00 8.94
N GLY A 280 -15.19 3.75 8.52
CA GLY A 280 -15.53 2.61 9.38
C GLY A 280 -16.99 2.21 9.29
N ALA A 281 -17.45 1.46 10.29
CA ALA A 281 -18.75 0.81 10.33
C ALA A 281 -19.32 0.85 11.75
N TRP A 282 -20.63 1.08 11.84
CA TRP A 282 -21.33 1.25 13.11
C TRP A 282 -22.70 0.61 13.11
N ARG A 283 -23.18 0.36 14.33
CA ARG A 283 -24.55 -0.01 14.65
C ARG A 283 -25.11 1.01 15.63
N MET A 284 -26.36 1.45 15.46
CA MET A 284 -27.05 2.18 16.53
C MET A 284 -27.33 1.25 17.72
N ASP A 285 -27.09 1.72 18.94
CA ASP A 285 -27.28 0.89 20.12
C ASP A 285 -28.75 0.50 20.33
N ASP A 286 -29.64 1.45 20.05
CA ASP A 286 -31.08 1.29 20.20
C ASP A 286 -31.74 0.47 19.09
N ILE A 287 -32.89 -0.09 19.45
CA ILE A 287 -33.82 -0.76 18.54
C ILE A 287 -34.71 0.31 17.90
N LEU A 288 -35.01 0.14 16.63
CA LEU A 288 -36.00 0.90 15.89
C LEU A 288 -37.32 0.13 15.85
N PRO A 289 -38.29 0.43 16.73
CA PRO A 289 -39.61 -0.17 16.66
C PRO A 289 -40.40 0.44 15.50
N TYR A 290 -41.07 -0.40 14.72
CA TYR A 290 -42.08 -0.03 13.74
C TYR A 290 -43.40 -0.67 14.17
N ASP A 291 -44.13 -0.02 15.05
CA ASP A 291 -45.45 -0.45 15.49
C ASP A 291 -46.58 0.19 14.63
N GLU A 292 -47.83 0.04 15.09
CA GLU A 292 -48.99 0.59 14.38
C GLU A 292 -48.96 2.12 14.30
N ASP A 293 -48.35 2.78 15.29
CA ASP A 293 -48.30 4.24 15.42
C ASP A 293 -47.04 4.86 14.80
N THR A 294 -45.98 4.06 14.60
CA THR A 294 -44.72 4.52 14.02
C THR A 294 -44.78 4.52 12.49
N ALA A 295 -45.01 5.70 11.92
CA ALA A 295 -45.01 5.89 10.46
C ALA A 295 -43.62 5.75 9.82
N GLY A 296 -42.55 6.04 10.58
CA GLY A 296 -41.17 5.90 10.11
C GLY A 296 -40.13 6.60 10.97
N TRP A 297 -38.87 6.43 10.59
CA TRP A 297 -37.70 7.01 11.25
C TRP A 297 -36.86 7.83 10.27
N THR A 298 -36.23 8.90 10.75
CA THR A 298 -35.18 9.63 10.03
C THR A 298 -33.87 9.49 10.80
N ILE A 299 -32.80 9.11 10.10
CA ILE A 299 -31.49 8.84 10.70
C ILE A 299 -30.43 9.63 9.92
N TRP A 300 -29.59 10.33 10.68
CA TRP A 300 -28.36 10.95 10.20
C TRP A 300 -27.21 9.98 10.42
N THR A 301 -26.45 9.68 9.37
CA THR A 301 -25.23 8.87 9.49
C THR A 301 -24.00 9.71 9.83
N ALA A 302 -24.14 11.03 9.88
CA ALA A 302 -23.14 11.96 10.40
C ALA A 302 -23.41 12.27 11.89
N PRO A 303 -22.38 12.56 12.70
CA PRO A 303 -22.57 13.14 14.03
C PRO A 303 -23.30 14.48 13.93
N VAL A 304 -24.38 14.63 14.69
CA VAL A 304 -25.15 15.89 14.77
C VAL A 304 -25.37 16.27 16.23
N ASP A 305 -25.32 17.57 16.52
CA ASP A 305 -25.47 18.09 17.90
C ASP A 305 -26.86 17.76 18.52
N GLU A 306 -27.87 17.50 17.69
CA GLU A 306 -29.23 17.10 18.08
C GLU A 306 -29.47 15.59 18.02
N GLY A 307 -28.41 14.78 17.93
CA GLY A 307 -28.50 13.33 17.79
C GLY A 307 -28.97 12.64 19.08
N ASN A 308 -30.05 11.87 18.98
CA ASN A 308 -30.64 11.17 20.14
C ASN A 308 -30.14 9.73 20.32
N PHE A 309 -29.22 9.26 19.48
CA PHE A 309 -28.83 7.85 19.43
C PHE A 309 -27.32 7.68 19.52
N THR A 310 -26.88 6.66 20.26
CA THR A 310 -25.46 6.27 20.35
C THR A 310 -25.13 5.24 19.27
N ALA A 311 -24.00 5.41 18.58
CA ALA A 311 -23.48 4.45 17.62
C ALA A 311 -22.30 3.66 18.21
N ILE A 312 -22.28 2.35 17.99
CA ILE A 312 -21.24 1.43 18.45
C ILE A 312 -20.43 0.97 17.23
N PRO A 313 -19.08 1.06 17.26
CA PRO A 313 -18.25 0.58 16.17
C PRO A 313 -18.34 -0.94 16.02
N VAL A 314 -18.36 -1.43 14.79
CA VAL A 314 -18.51 -2.86 14.44
C VAL A 314 -17.62 -3.23 13.25
N SER A 315 -17.48 -4.53 12.96
CA SER A 315 -16.79 -4.97 11.74
C SER A 315 -17.61 -4.58 10.49
N PRO A 316 -16.98 -4.01 9.43
CA PRO A 316 -17.67 -3.68 8.17
C PRO A 316 -18.33 -4.87 7.48
N ASP A 317 -17.87 -6.11 7.72
CA ASP A 317 -18.46 -7.32 7.14
C ASP A 317 -19.88 -7.62 7.66
N LEU A 318 -20.26 -6.98 8.77
CA LEU A 318 -21.61 -7.07 9.33
C LEU A 318 -22.62 -6.17 8.59
N ILE A 319 -22.21 -5.42 7.56
CA ILE A 319 -23.05 -4.41 6.87
C ILE A 319 -22.96 -4.60 5.37
#